data_AF-A0A814K151-F1
#
_entry.id   AF-A0A814K151-F1
#
_cell.length_a   1.000
_cell.length_b   1.000
_cell.length_c   1.000
_cell.angle_alpha   90.00
_cell.angle_beta   90.00
_cell.angle_gamma   90.00
#
_symmetry.space_group_name_H-M   'P 1'
#
loop_
_entity.id
_entity.type
_entity.pdbx_description
1 polymer ?
#
loop_
_entity_poly.entity_id
_entity_poly.type
_entity_poly.pdbx_seq_one_letter_code
_entity_poly.pdbx_strand_id
1 'polypeptide(L)'
;MDTHQEFNSNDDRFGFIIMDTNKTLFGILHGNIRGILMEFTVDLPKKRRYGGASATRFTRIRKEKKLNYVRKVSEMATQCFIRNEKVNVNGIILAIVAEFTSEFNADDVFDPHIQEKLIQRFLISYGGDLGFNQAIELANETLVNVKFVQEKKILSQFFNEIFKDSNDFCFGLNDTMNKLESGQIDTLIIWKNCDLIRYVLRHIQTKQIKIIYLQKDKEKEIDNQLEQLEKISLIHWLEKNYEK
;
A
#
# COMPACT_ATOMS: atom_id res chain seq x y z
N MET A 1 28.81 -4.67 2.23
CA MET A 1 27.64 -5.11 1.44
C MET A 1 26.48 -4.30 1.97
N ASP A 2 26.40 -3.05 1.52
CA ASP A 2 25.49 -2.06 2.09
C ASP A 2 24.21 -2.07 1.26
N THR A 3 23.15 -2.65 1.83
CA THR A 3 21.81 -2.65 1.26
C THR A 3 21.15 -1.30 1.50
N HIS A 4 21.55 -0.30 0.72
CA HIS A 4 20.71 0.88 0.49
C HIS A 4 19.71 0.54 -0.61
N GLN A 5 18.62 -0.14 -0.24
CA GLN A 5 17.40 -0.12 -1.04
C GLN A 5 16.63 1.14 -0.64
N GLU A 6 16.71 2.18 -1.45
CA GLU A 6 15.82 3.33 -1.38
C GLU A 6 14.39 2.87 -1.69
N PHE A 7 13.58 2.68 -0.66
CA PHE A 7 12.16 2.33 -0.76
C PHE A 7 11.35 3.58 -1.14
N ASN A 8 11.10 3.76 -2.43
CA ASN A 8 10.39 4.95 -2.95
C ASN A 8 9.05 4.68 -3.65
N SER A 9 8.36 3.58 -3.32
CA SER A 9 6.94 3.43 -3.63
C SER A 9 6.11 3.46 -2.34
N ASN A 10 5.38 4.56 -2.13
CA ASN A 10 4.39 4.66 -1.03
C ASN A 10 3.25 3.65 -1.19
N ASP A 11 3.12 3.00 -2.34
CA ASP A 11 1.97 2.17 -2.72
C ASP A 11 1.78 0.89 -1.89
N ASP A 12 2.81 0.43 -1.19
CA ASP A 12 2.74 -0.74 -0.32
C ASP A 12 2.87 -0.38 1.18
N ARG A 13 2.46 0.83 1.59
CA ARG A 13 2.47 1.24 3.02
C ARG A 13 1.08 1.15 3.64
N PHE A 14 0.94 0.34 4.69
CA PHE A 14 -0.29 0.20 5.46
C PHE A 14 -0.09 0.64 6.91
N GLY A 15 -1.04 1.42 7.43
CA GLY A 15 -1.05 1.86 8.82
C GLY A 15 -1.73 0.86 9.74
N PHE A 16 -1.21 0.70 10.94
CA PHE A 16 -1.79 -0.14 11.99
C PHE A 16 -1.99 0.69 13.26
N ILE A 17 -3.20 0.63 13.80
CA ILE A 17 -3.55 1.22 15.09
C ILE A 17 -3.91 0.07 16.03
N ILE A 18 -3.04 -0.19 17.00
CA ILE A 18 -3.22 -1.24 18.01
C ILE A 18 -3.72 -0.58 19.29
N MET A 19 -5.00 -0.79 19.61
CA MET A 19 -5.63 -0.24 20.80
C MET A 19 -5.73 -1.31 21.89
N ASP A 20 -5.02 -1.07 22.99
CA ASP A 20 -5.15 -1.82 24.23
C ASP A 20 -5.52 -0.86 25.38
N THR A 21 -5.93 -1.45 26.50
CA THR A 21 -6.25 -0.83 27.77
C THR A 21 -5.05 -0.16 28.44
N ASN A 22 -3.84 -0.66 28.19
CA ASN A 22 -2.61 -0.20 28.84
C ASN A 22 -1.67 0.57 27.91
N LYS A 23 -1.59 0.19 26.63
CA LYS A 23 -0.70 0.81 25.63
C LYS A 23 -1.42 0.95 24.29
N THR A 24 -1.23 2.05 23.61
CA THR A 24 -1.59 2.19 22.19
C THR A 24 -0.31 2.20 21.37
N LEU A 25 -0.32 1.49 20.25
CA LEU A 25 0.79 1.46 19.31
C LEU A 25 0.29 1.85 17.92
N PHE A 26 1.04 2.74 17.28
CA PHE A 26 0.87 3.14 15.89
C PHE A 26 2.05 2.57 15.10
N GLY A 27 1.74 1.72 14.13
CA GLY A 27 2.71 1.04 13.31
C GLY A 27 2.45 1.26 11.83
N ILE A 28 3.47 0.96 11.04
CA ILE A 28 3.39 0.84 9.60
C ILE A 28 3.92 -0.52 9.19
N LEU A 29 3.32 -1.09 8.16
CA LEU A 29 3.81 -2.25 7.45
C LEU A 29 4.14 -1.81 6.02
N HIS A 30 5.38 -2.06 5.61
CA HIS A 30 5.81 -1.84 4.24
C HIS A 30 6.39 -3.14 3.67
N GLY A 31 5.63 -3.81 2.81
CA GLY A 31 5.95 -5.17 2.37
C GLY A 31 6.12 -6.10 3.58
N ASN A 32 7.35 -6.58 3.80
CA ASN A 32 7.70 -7.45 4.93
C ASN A 32 8.33 -6.70 6.12
N ILE A 33 8.54 -5.39 6.00
CA ILE A 33 9.20 -4.59 7.03
C ILE A 33 8.12 -3.94 7.91
N ARG A 34 8.16 -4.25 9.20
CA ARG A 34 7.34 -3.56 10.21
C ARG A 34 8.12 -2.38 10.80
N GLY A 35 7.45 -1.25 10.96
CA GLY A 35 7.96 -0.07 11.64
C GLY A 35 6.99 0.39 12.72
N ILE A 36 7.49 0.82 13.87
CA ILE A 36 6.69 1.44 14.93
C ILE A 36 6.90 2.95 14.81
N LEU A 37 5.83 3.69 14.62
CA LEU A 37 5.87 5.16 14.52
C LEU A 37 5.81 5.81 15.89
N MET A 38 4.86 5.37 16.70
CA MET A 38 4.64 5.93 18.03
C MET A 38 3.96 4.92 18.94
N GLU A 39 4.24 5.03 20.23
CA GLU A 39 3.49 4.36 21.28
C GLU A 39 3.24 5.31 22.45
N PHE A 40 2.13 5.10 23.16
CA PHE A 40 1.91 5.75 24.44
C PHE A 40 1.13 4.85 25.39
N THR A 41 1.35 5.04 26.68
CA THR A 41 0.65 4.31 27.73
C THR A 41 -0.62 5.02 28.16
N VAL A 42 -1.57 4.23 28.65
CA VAL A 42 -2.90 4.68 29.05
C VAL A 42 -3.28 3.96 30.33
N ASP A 43 -3.78 4.71 31.29
CA ASP A 43 -4.33 4.14 32.52
C ASP A 43 -5.85 4.30 32.52
N LEU A 44 -6.53 3.26 32.04
CA LEU A 44 -7.99 3.22 31.99
C LEU A 44 -8.58 2.56 33.26
N PRO A 45 -9.63 3.17 33.83
CA PRO A 45 -10.28 2.64 35.02
C PRO A 45 -10.94 1.29 34.76
N LYS A 46 -10.43 0.23 35.40
CA LYS A 46 -10.95 -1.13 35.29
C LYS A 46 -12.40 -1.26 35.79
N LYS A 47 -13.13 -2.22 35.21
CA LYS A 47 -14.47 -2.58 35.65
C LYS A 47 -14.40 -3.24 37.04
N ARG A 48 -14.85 -2.53 38.07
CA ARG A 48 -15.05 -3.08 39.42
C ARG A 48 -16.54 -3.37 39.64
N ARG A 49 -16.84 -4.51 40.24
CA ARG A 49 -18.20 -4.90 40.70
C ARG A 49 -18.44 -4.34 42.10
N TYR A 50 -18.74 -3.05 42.21
CA TYR A 50 -19.28 -2.48 43.45
C TYR A 50 -20.73 -2.05 43.22
N GLY A 51 -21.63 -2.51 44.09
CA GLY A 51 -23.01 -2.05 44.17
C GLY A 51 -23.12 -0.75 44.98
N GLY A 52 -24.24 -0.04 44.83
CA GLY A 52 -24.56 1.16 45.61
C GLY A 52 -24.72 2.44 44.78
N ALA A 53 -25.09 3.55 45.44
CA ALA A 53 -25.41 4.83 44.81
C ALA A 53 -24.24 5.44 44.01
N SER A 54 -22.99 5.13 44.36
CA SER A 54 -21.80 5.60 43.65
C SER A 54 -21.49 4.81 42.37
N ALA A 55 -22.15 3.67 42.12
CA ALA A 55 -21.87 2.82 40.96
C ALA A 55 -22.12 3.57 39.63
N THR A 56 -23.20 4.35 39.56
CA THR A 56 -23.57 5.17 38.38
C THR A 56 -22.56 6.28 38.10
N ARG A 57 -21.97 6.88 39.14
CA ARG A 57 -20.90 7.86 38.99
C ARG A 57 -19.64 7.24 38.38
N PHE A 58 -19.24 6.07 38.88
CA PHE A 58 -18.05 5.38 38.36
C PHE A 58 -18.24 4.86 36.93
N THR A 59 -19.43 4.43 36.55
CA THR A 59 -19.71 4.07 35.14
C THR A 59 -19.62 5.29 34.23
N ARG A 60 -20.13 6.46 34.65
CA ARG A 60 -19.99 7.71 33.90
C ARG A 60 -18.52 8.13 33.72
N ILE A 61 -17.74 8.15 34.81
CA ILE A 61 -16.30 8.49 34.75
C ILE A 61 -15.54 7.52 33.84
N ARG A 62 -15.87 6.22 33.86
CA ARG A 62 -15.27 5.23 32.95
C ARG A 62 -15.58 5.54 31.49
N LYS A 63 -16.84 5.83 31.16
CA LYS A 63 -17.25 6.19 29.79
C LYS A 63 -16.54 7.44 29.30
N GLU A 64 -16.47 8.47 30.15
CA GLU A 64 -15.79 9.73 29.83
C GLU A 64 -14.28 9.54 29.60
N LYS A 65 -13.59 8.78 30.46
CA LYS A 65 -12.16 8.46 30.25
C LYS A 65 -11.92 7.63 28.98
N LYS A 66 -12.81 6.68 28.66
CA LYS A 66 -12.72 5.93 27.39
C LYS A 66 -12.87 6.86 26.20
N LEU A 67 -13.85 7.77 26.20
CA LEU A 67 -14.05 8.73 25.12
C LEU A 67 -12.83 9.64 24.92
N ASN A 68 -12.26 10.16 26.01
CA ASN A 68 -11.05 10.99 25.95
C ASN A 68 -9.84 10.20 25.42
N TYR A 69 -9.75 8.91 25.76
CA TYR A 69 -8.74 8.04 25.18
C TYR A 69 -8.93 7.88 23.66
N VAL A 70 -10.15 7.64 23.17
CA VAL A 70 -10.42 7.54 21.73
C VAL A 70 -10.04 8.83 21.01
N ARG A 71 -10.38 10.00 21.58
CA ARG A 71 -9.99 11.30 21.03
C ARG A 71 -8.48 11.45 20.91
N LYS A 72 -7.75 11.11 21.98
CA LYS A 72 -6.29 11.11 21.98
C LYS A 72 -5.71 10.18 20.91
N VAL A 73 -6.30 8.99 20.72
CA VAL A 73 -5.90 8.04 19.66
C VAL A 73 -6.17 8.63 18.28
N SER A 74 -7.31 9.27 18.06
CA SER A 74 -7.68 9.93 16.80
C SER A 74 -6.74 11.09 16.45
N GLU A 75 -6.45 11.96 17.42
CA GLU A 75 -5.48 13.06 17.27
C GLU A 75 -4.10 12.51 16.91
N MET A 76 -3.67 11.44 17.60
CA MET A 76 -2.36 10.85 17.34
C MET A 76 -2.29 10.11 16.01
N ALA A 77 -3.38 9.45 15.61
CA ALA A 77 -3.49 8.83 14.30
C ALA A 77 -3.36 9.87 13.18
N THR A 78 -3.97 11.05 13.36
CA THR A 78 -3.85 12.18 12.45
C THR A 78 -2.41 12.65 12.34
N GLN A 79 -1.71 12.81 13.47
CA GLN A 79 -0.29 13.19 13.47
C GLN A 79 0.63 12.14 12.80
N CYS A 80 0.31 10.86 12.92
CA CYS A 80 1.12 9.78 12.36
C CYS A 80 0.85 9.51 10.88
N PHE A 81 -0.41 9.58 10.45
CA PHE A 81 -0.84 9.12 9.13
C PHE A 81 -1.21 10.24 8.17
N ILE A 82 -1.40 11.48 8.64
CA ILE A 82 -1.74 12.62 7.77
C ILE A 82 -0.55 13.57 7.70
N ARG A 83 -0.10 13.86 6.48
CA ARG A 83 0.92 14.87 6.20
C ARG A 83 0.48 15.72 5.02
N ASN A 84 0.46 17.05 5.19
CA ASN A 84 0.01 18.01 4.18
C ASN A 84 -1.42 17.70 3.65
N GLU A 85 -2.38 17.46 4.56
CA GLU A 85 -3.78 17.13 4.22
C GLU A 85 -3.96 15.86 3.36
N LYS A 86 -2.93 15.01 3.30
CA LYS A 86 -2.98 13.72 2.59
C LYS A 86 -2.56 12.59 3.51
N VAL A 87 -3.29 11.47 3.42
CA VAL A 87 -2.93 10.25 4.13
C VAL A 87 -1.69 9.64 3.48
N ASN A 88 -0.68 9.33 4.30
CA ASN A 88 0.62 8.82 3.86
C ASN A 88 0.64 7.30 3.61
N VAL A 89 -0.45 6.61 3.95
CA VAL A 89 -0.62 5.15 3.81
C VAL A 89 -1.80 4.84 2.89
N ASN A 90 -1.72 3.70 2.20
CA ASN A 90 -2.74 3.25 1.26
C ASN A 90 -4.02 2.78 1.96
N GLY A 91 -3.89 2.31 3.20
CA GLY A 91 -5.01 2.09 4.09
C GLY A 91 -4.58 1.85 5.52
N ILE A 92 -5.55 1.85 6.43
CA ILE A 92 -5.36 1.76 7.87
C ILE A 92 -6.16 0.58 8.41
N ILE A 93 -5.50 -0.20 9.25
CA ILE A 93 -6.09 -1.33 9.97
C ILE A 93 -6.17 -0.97 11.44
N LEU A 94 -7.36 -1.17 12.01
CA LEU A 94 -7.61 -0.94 13.42
C LEU A 94 -7.71 -2.29 14.14
N ALA A 95 -6.78 -2.57 15.03
CA ALA A 95 -6.78 -3.78 15.83
C ALA A 95 -7.08 -3.43 17.29
N ILE A 96 -8.10 -4.08 17.86
CA ILE A 96 -8.62 -3.75 19.18
C ILE A 96 -8.62 -5.01 20.03
N VAL A 97 -8.09 -4.90 21.25
CA VAL A 97 -8.15 -6.01 22.22
C VAL A 97 -9.62 -6.27 22.59
N ALA A 98 -10.03 -7.55 22.59
CA ALA A 98 -11.43 -7.95 22.76
C ALA A 98 -12.13 -7.40 24.02
N GLU A 99 -11.40 -7.11 25.09
CA GLU A 99 -11.96 -6.50 26.32
C GLU A 99 -12.46 -5.06 26.10
N PHE A 100 -12.04 -4.42 25.01
CA PHE A 100 -12.30 -3.03 24.69
C PHE A 100 -13.55 -2.80 23.80
N THR A 101 -14.10 -3.85 23.19
CA THR A 101 -15.02 -3.73 22.04
C THR A 101 -16.49 -3.53 22.38
N SER A 102 -16.92 -3.84 23.61
CA SER A 102 -18.35 -3.83 23.97
C SER A 102 -19.02 -2.44 23.99
N GLU A 103 -18.28 -1.33 23.85
CA GLU A 103 -18.83 0.04 23.94
C GLU A 103 -18.15 1.04 22.98
N PHE A 104 -17.45 0.55 21.95
CA PHE A 104 -16.54 1.36 21.13
C PHE A 104 -17.12 1.65 19.74
N ASN A 105 -17.86 2.75 19.59
CA ASN A 105 -18.20 3.31 18.28
C ASN A 105 -17.12 4.34 17.91
N ALA A 106 -16.02 3.87 17.33
CA ALA A 106 -14.90 4.72 16.91
C ALA A 106 -15.26 5.68 15.77
N ASP A 107 -16.31 5.35 15.02
CA ASP A 107 -16.68 5.99 13.75
C ASP A 107 -17.11 7.46 13.89
N ASP A 108 -17.37 7.97 15.10
CA ASP A 108 -17.71 9.39 15.28
C ASP A 108 -16.51 10.26 15.71
N VAL A 109 -15.36 9.65 16.04
CA VAL A 109 -14.23 10.35 16.68
C VAL A 109 -13.00 10.45 15.77
N PHE A 110 -12.84 9.54 14.82
CA PHE A 110 -11.73 9.59 13.87
C PHE A 110 -11.90 10.69 12.83
N ASP A 111 -10.79 11.26 12.37
CA ASP A 111 -10.77 12.19 11.25
C ASP A 111 -11.36 11.54 9.98
N PRO A 112 -12.21 12.25 9.19
CA PRO A 112 -12.84 11.70 8.00
C PRO A 112 -11.86 11.07 6.99
N HIS A 113 -10.65 11.62 6.84
CA HIS A 113 -9.65 11.09 5.93
C HIS A 113 -9.10 9.73 6.41
N ILE A 114 -8.97 9.54 7.72
CA ILE A 114 -8.57 8.26 8.31
C ILE A 114 -9.70 7.24 8.15
N GLN A 115 -10.94 7.67 8.33
CA GLN A 115 -12.12 6.81 8.19
C GLN A 115 -12.28 6.29 6.76
N GLU A 116 -12.11 7.15 5.76
CA GLU A 116 -12.15 6.75 4.34
C GLU A 116 -11.08 5.69 4.01
N LYS A 117 -9.94 5.76 4.69
CA LYS A 117 -8.81 4.83 4.51
C LYS A 117 -8.86 3.61 5.43
N LEU A 118 -9.87 3.49 6.29
CA LEU A 118 -9.98 2.36 7.20
C LEU A 118 -10.45 1.12 6.44
N ILE A 119 -9.57 0.14 6.29
CA ILE A 119 -9.84 -1.09 5.53
C ILE A 119 -10.72 -2.02 6.34
N GLN A 120 -10.27 -2.37 7.55
CA GLN A 120 -10.92 -3.36 8.38
C GLN A 120 -10.55 -3.21 9.85
N ARG A 121 -11.42 -3.77 10.71
CA ARG A 121 -11.22 -3.88 12.14
C ARG A 121 -10.94 -5.33 12.52
N PHE A 122 -9.89 -5.55 13.31
CA PHE A 122 -9.59 -6.87 13.86
C PHE A 122 -9.71 -6.89 15.37
N LEU A 123 -10.21 -8.01 15.88
CA LEU A 123 -10.16 -8.34 17.29
C LEU A 123 -8.87 -9.11 17.56
N ILE A 124 -8.05 -8.61 18.48
CA ILE A 124 -6.78 -9.24 18.86
C ILE A 124 -6.79 -9.65 20.33
N SER A 125 -5.92 -10.59 20.69
CA SER A 125 -5.85 -11.14 22.04
C SER A 125 -4.91 -10.35 22.94
N TYR A 126 -3.88 -9.74 22.37
CA TYR A 126 -2.81 -9.06 23.09
C TYR A 126 -2.63 -7.63 22.59
N GLY A 127 -2.17 -6.73 23.45
CA GLY A 127 -1.79 -5.37 23.08
C GLY A 127 -0.32 -5.24 22.66
N GLY A 128 0.07 -4.02 22.30
CA GLY A 128 1.47 -3.68 22.00
C GLY A 128 2.07 -4.48 20.84
N ASP A 129 3.33 -4.86 20.97
CA ASP A 129 4.12 -5.50 19.91
C ASP A 129 3.61 -6.89 19.51
N LEU A 130 3.16 -7.67 20.50
CA LEU A 130 2.56 -8.99 20.25
C LEU A 130 1.24 -8.84 19.50
N GLY A 131 0.42 -7.88 19.92
CA GLY A 131 -0.82 -7.52 19.22
C GLY A 131 -0.57 -7.03 17.80
N PHE A 132 0.52 -6.29 17.58
CA PHE A 132 0.88 -5.81 16.25
C PHE A 132 1.21 -6.96 15.31
N ASN A 133 1.99 -7.93 15.74
CA ASN A 133 2.31 -9.11 14.91
C ASN A 133 1.05 -9.93 14.60
N GLN A 134 0.19 -10.14 15.60
CA GLN A 134 -1.09 -10.83 15.41
C GLN A 134 -1.99 -10.08 14.42
N ALA A 135 -2.06 -8.75 14.51
CA ALA A 135 -2.83 -7.94 13.59
C ALA A 135 -2.31 -8.03 12.15
N ILE A 136 -0.99 -8.08 11.95
CA ILE A 136 -0.38 -8.29 10.63
C ILE A 136 -0.79 -9.64 10.05
N GLU A 137 -0.71 -10.72 10.84
CA GLU A 137 -1.10 -12.07 10.40
C GLU A 137 -2.56 -12.14 9.96
N LEU A 138 -3.48 -11.56 10.76
CA LEU A 138 -4.90 -11.52 10.44
C LEU A 138 -5.20 -10.62 9.24
N ALA A 139 -4.45 -9.54 9.07
CA ALA A 139 -4.65 -8.59 7.98
C ALA A 139 -4.10 -9.07 6.64
N ASN A 140 -3.18 -10.04 6.62
CA ASN A 140 -2.51 -10.48 5.39
C ASN A 140 -3.50 -10.82 4.26
N GLU A 141 -4.57 -11.54 4.57
CA GLU A 141 -5.60 -11.89 3.57
C GLU A 141 -6.30 -10.65 3.02
N THR A 142 -6.68 -9.73 3.90
CA THR A 142 -7.33 -8.47 3.51
C THR A 142 -6.40 -7.58 2.70
N LEU A 143 -5.11 -7.50 3.05
CA LEU A 143 -4.12 -6.69 2.34
C LEU A 143 -3.88 -7.19 0.92
N VAL A 144 -3.81 -8.51 0.72
CA VAL A 144 -3.71 -9.12 -0.62
C VAL A 144 -4.95 -8.77 -1.45
N ASN A 145 -6.14 -8.85 -0.85
CA ASN A 145 -7.39 -8.49 -1.52
C ASN A 145 -7.44 -7.02 -1.93
N VAL A 146 -6.93 -6.10 -1.11
CA VAL A 146 -6.87 -4.66 -1.46
C VAL A 146 -6.01 -4.44 -2.71
N LYS A 147 -4.83 -5.07 -2.79
CA LYS A 147 -3.95 -4.97 -3.97
C LYS A 147 -4.65 -5.51 -5.22
N PHE A 148 -5.30 -6.67 -5.10
CA PHE A 148 -6.06 -7.26 -6.20
C PHE A 148 -7.22 -6.37 -6.67
N VAL A 149 -7.95 -5.74 -5.75
CA VAL A 149 -9.05 -4.82 -6.10
C VAL A 149 -8.52 -3.56 -6.81
N GLN A 150 -7.38 -3.03 -6.40
CA GLN A 150 -6.73 -1.90 -7.06
C GLN A 150 -6.30 -2.27 -8.49
N GLU A 151 -5.62 -3.41 -8.67
CA GLU A 151 -5.22 -3.92 -9.98
C GLU A 151 -6.43 -4.12 -10.89
N LYS A 152 -7.50 -4.74 -10.37
CA LYS A 152 -8.75 -4.91 -11.12
C LYS A 152 -9.38 -3.57 -11.51
N LYS A 153 -9.32 -2.55 -10.65
CA LYS A 153 -9.86 -1.22 -10.95
C LYS A 153 -9.13 -0.57 -12.12
N ILE A 154 -7.80 -0.63 -12.14
CA ILE A 154 -6.96 -0.09 -13.23
C ILE A 154 -7.29 -0.81 -14.55
N LEU A 155 -7.35 -2.15 -14.53
CA LEU A 155 -7.75 -2.92 -15.70
C LEU A 155 -9.18 -2.61 -16.16
N SER A 156 -10.11 -2.44 -15.22
CA SER A 156 -11.50 -2.08 -15.55
C SER A 156 -11.57 -0.72 -16.22
N GLN A 157 -10.76 0.26 -15.80
CA GLN A 157 -10.66 1.56 -16.46
C GLN A 157 -10.15 1.42 -17.90
N PHE A 158 -9.09 0.64 -18.10
CA PHE A 158 -8.55 0.36 -19.44
C PHE A 158 -9.58 -0.30 -20.36
N PHE A 159 -10.26 -1.35 -19.90
CA PHE A 159 -11.30 -2.02 -20.69
C PHE A 159 -12.49 -1.12 -20.98
N ASN A 160 -12.87 -0.24 -20.05
CA ASN A 160 -13.94 0.73 -20.30
C ASN A 160 -13.58 1.68 -21.44
N GLU A 161 -12.32 2.11 -21.56
CA GLU A 161 -11.89 2.96 -22.68
C GLU A 161 -11.91 2.23 -24.03
N ILE A 162 -11.64 0.91 -24.04
CA ILE A 162 -11.83 0.05 -25.22
C ILE A 162 -13.32 -0.04 -25.57
N PHE A 163 -14.20 -0.33 -24.60
CA PHE A 163 -15.63 -0.51 -24.86
C PHE A 163 -16.35 0.75 -25.30
N LYS A 164 -15.85 1.93 -24.93
CA LYS A 164 -16.39 3.23 -25.37
C LYS A 164 -15.96 3.61 -26.78
N ASP A 165 -15.07 2.83 -27.43
CA ASP A 165 -14.37 3.21 -28.67
C ASP A 165 -13.69 4.58 -28.55
N SER A 166 -13.13 4.89 -27.39
CA SER A 166 -12.30 6.08 -27.22
C SER A 166 -10.98 5.91 -28.00
N ASN A 167 -10.35 7.00 -28.44
CA ASN A 167 -9.00 6.94 -29.02
C ASN A 167 -7.89 6.91 -27.94
N ASP A 168 -8.27 6.84 -26.68
CA ASP A 168 -7.40 7.05 -25.51
C ASP A 168 -6.88 5.72 -24.93
N PHE A 169 -6.64 4.74 -25.79
CA PHE A 169 -5.96 3.50 -25.42
C PHE A 169 -4.92 3.08 -26.47
N CYS A 170 -4.00 2.19 -26.08
CA CYS A 170 -3.12 1.49 -27.01
C CYS A 170 -2.83 0.09 -26.46
N PHE A 171 -2.61 -0.85 -27.37
CA PHE A 171 -2.19 -2.20 -27.02
C PHE A 171 -1.19 -2.69 -28.05
N GLY A 172 -0.37 -3.67 -27.68
CA GLY A 172 0.69 -4.18 -28.54
C GLY A 172 1.98 -3.37 -28.41
N LEU A 173 3.11 -4.05 -28.65
CA LEU A 173 4.41 -3.52 -28.31
C LEU A 173 4.79 -2.29 -29.13
N ASN A 174 4.62 -2.33 -30.46
CA ASN A 174 5.05 -1.24 -31.33
C ASN A 174 4.27 0.05 -31.06
N ASP A 175 2.94 -0.05 -30.98
CA ASP A 175 2.08 1.12 -30.75
C ASP A 175 2.28 1.72 -29.36
N THR A 176 2.45 0.86 -28.34
CA THR A 176 2.72 1.31 -26.97
C THR A 176 4.08 1.98 -26.88
N MET A 177 5.13 1.43 -27.49
CA MET A 177 6.46 2.04 -27.48
C MET A 177 6.50 3.37 -28.23
N ASN A 178 5.85 3.46 -29.40
CA ASN A 178 5.77 4.71 -30.16
C ASN A 178 5.05 5.81 -29.38
N LYS A 179 3.93 5.49 -28.71
CA LYS A 179 3.20 6.44 -27.85
C LYS A 179 3.97 6.79 -26.57
N LEU A 180 4.77 5.86 -26.05
CA LEU A 180 5.63 6.09 -24.90
C LEU A 180 6.76 7.08 -25.26
N GLU A 181 7.43 6.88 -26.39
CA GLU A 181 8.49 7.76 -26.90
C GLU A 181 7.97 9.15 -27.26
N SER A 182 6.71 9.26 -27.71
CA SER A 182 6.06 10.55 -27.95
C SER A 182 5.52 11.24 -26.69
N GLY A 183 5.62 10.58 -25.52
CA GLY A 183 5.19 11.14 -24.23
C GLY A 183 3.68 11.25 -24.06
N GLN A 184 2.90 10.44 -24.77
CA GLN A 184 1.43 10.49 -24.81
C GLN A 184 0.74 9.49 -23.87
N ILE A 185 1.49 8.83 -22.98
CA ILE A 185 0.96 7.80 -22.08
C ILE A 185 0.87 8.37 -20.65
N ASP A 186 -0.34 8.30 -20.08
CA ASP A 186 -0.57 8.62 -18.67
C ASP A 186 -0.37 7.40 -17.76
N THR A 187 -1.02 6.28 -18.09
CA THR A 187 -0.90 5.01 -17.35
C THR A 187 -0.40 3.89 -18.26
N LEU A 188 0.75 3.29 -17.91
CA LEU A 188 1.32 2.14 -18.61
C LEU A 188 1.04 0.85 -17.82
N ILE A 189 0.30 -0.09 -18.41
CA ILE A 189 -0.01 -1.39 -17.80
C ILE A 189 0.92 -2.45 -18.39
N ILE A 190 1.73 -3.07 -17.55
CA ILE A 190 2.69 -4.11 -17.96
C ILE A 190 2.41 -5.37 -17.17
N TRP A 191 2.43 -6.51 -17.86
CA TRP A 191 2.37 -7.79 -17.19
C TRP A 191 3.70 -8.15 -16.54
N LYS A 192 3.68 -8.49 -15.24
CA LYS A 192 4.89 -8.82 -14.46
C LYS A 192 5.75 -9.94 -15.07
N ASN A 193 5.13 -10.91 -15.73
CA ASN A 193 5.83 -12.03 -16.37
C ASN A 193 6.13 -11.76 -17.87
N CYS A 194 6.28 -10.50 -18.26
CA CYS A 194 6.62 -10.15 -19.64
C CYS A 194 8.07 -10.56 -19.95
N ASP A 195 8.24 -11.62 -20.74
CA ASP A 195 9.55 -12.15 -21.16
C ASP A 195 10.19 -11.40 -22.35
N LEU A 196 9.82 -10.14 -22.56
CA LEU A 196 10.37 -9.31 -23.61
C LEU A 196 11.70 -8.69 -23.18
N ILE A 197 12.68 -8.79 -24.06
CA ILE A 197 14.02 -8.21 -23.89
C ILE A 197 14.19 -7.13 -24.95
N ARG A 198 14.67 -5.97 -24.52
CA ARG A 198 15.11 -4.88 -25.39
C ARG A 198 16.56 -5.12 -25.80
N TYR A 199 16.79 -5.25 -27.10
CA TYR A 199 18.11 -5.34 -27.70
C TYR A 199 18.43 -4.03 -28.42
N VAL A 200 19.60 -3.47 -28.12
CA VAL A 200 20.19 -2.38 -28.91
C VAL A 200 21.24 -3.01 -29.80
N LEU A 201 20.96 -3.02 -31.09
CA LEU A 201 21.82 -3.62 -32.11
C LEU A 201 22.46 -2.53 -32.95
N ARG A 202 23.71 -2.75 -33.37
CA ARG A 202 24.40 -1.89 -34.34
C ARG A 202 24.71 -2.68 -35.59
N HIS A 203 24.34 -2.13 -36.74
CA HIS A 203 24.70 -2.73 -38.01
C HIS A 203 26.21 -2.60 -38.25
N ILE A 204 26.88 -3.71 -38.60
CA ILE A 204 28.35 -3.78 -38.69
C ILE A 204 28.90 -2.82 -39.78
N GLN A 205 28.23 -2.78 -40.93
CA GLN A 205 28.67 -1.95 -42.07
C GLN A 205 28.23 -0.48 -41.99
N THR A 206 26.94 -0.22 -41.76
CA THR A 206 26.39 1.14 -41.79
C THR A 206 26.53 1.89 -40.47
N LYS A 207 26.95 1.19 -39.39
CA LYS A 207 26.99 1.70 -38.00
C LYS A 207 25.66 2.24 -37.47
N GLN A 208 24.54 1.99 -38.16
CA GLN A 208 23.22 2.41 -37.71
C GLN A 208 22.78 1.60 -36.50
N ILE A 209 22.14 2.26 -35.55
CA ILE A 209 21.59 1.64 -34.34
C ILE A 209 20.13 1.28 -34.59
N LYS A 210 19.75 0.05 -34.28
CA LYS A 210 18.39 -0.46 -34.37
C LYS A 210 17.99 -1.06 -33.02
N ILE A 211 16.86 -0.65 -32.50
CA ILE A 211 16.29 -1.20 -31.28
C ILE A 211 15.23 -2.24 -31.68
N ILE A 212 15.29 -3.42 -31.09
CA ILE A 212 14.29 -4.47 -31.29
C ILE A 212 13.88 -5.06 -29.95
N TYR A 213 12.66 -5.58 -29.91
CA TYR A 213 12.09 -6.22 -28.74
C TYR A 213 11.75 -7.66 -29.10
N LEU A 214 12.38 -8.62 -28.41
CA LEU A 214 12.23 -10.04 -28.69
C LEU A 214 11.99 -10.82 -27.40
N GLN A 215 11.24 -11.92 -27.51
CA GLN A 215 11.19 -12.93 -26.45
C GLN A 215 12.54 -13.66 -26.38
N LYS A 216 12.89 -14.15 -25.18
CA LYS A 216 14.13 -14.93 -24.94
C LYS A 216 14.35 -16.04 -25.96
N ASP A 217 13.31 -16.77 -26.31
CA ASP A 217 13.41 -17.95 -27.18
C ASP A 217 13.67 -17.62 -28.65
N LYS A 218 13.44 -16.36 -29.06
CA LYS A 218 13.61 -15.88 -30.44
C LYS A 218 14.93 -15.16 -30.68
N GLU A 219 15.88 -15.23 -29.74
CA GLU A 219 17.19 -14.59 -29.86
C GLU A 219 17.98 -15.10 -31.09
N LYS A 220 17.71 -16.33 -31.55
CA LYS A 220 18.31 -16.91 -32.75
C LYS A 220 17.86 -16.27 -34.07
N GLU A 221 16.81 -15.44 -34.05
CA GLU A 221 16.31 -14.72 -35.22
C GLU A 221 17.08 -13.40 -35.47
N ILE A 222 18.02 -13.04 -34.60
CA ILE A 222 18.88 -11.85 -34.78
C ILE A 222 19.86 -12.12 -35.91
N ASP A 223 19.84 -11.25 -36.92
CA ASP A 223 20.73 -11.34 -38.09
C ASP A 223 22.20 -11.23 -37.66
N ASN A 224 23.05 -12.11 -38.21
CA ASN A 224 24.50 -12.13 -37.97
C ASN A 224 25.20 -10.83 -38.41
N GLN A 225 24.55 -10.00 -39.23
CA GLN A 225 25.06 -8.68 -39.65
C GLN A 225 24.89 -7.59 -38.59
N LEU A 226 24.26 -7.90 -37.46
CA LEU A 226 23.97 -6.99 -36.36
C LEU A 226 24.82 -7.35 -35.13
N GLU A 227 25.58 -6.38 -34.63
CA GLU A 227 26.37 -6.48 -33.41
C GLU A 227 25.50 -6.06 -32.21
N GLN A 228 25.42 -6.89 -31.16
CA GLN A 228 24.67 -6.58 -29.94
C GLN A 228 25.46 -5.64 -29.04
N LEU A 229 24.91 -4.45 -28.76
CA LEU A 229 25.50 -3.49 -27.82
C LEU A 229 24.95 -3.65 -26.40
N GLU A 230 23.63 -3.80 -26.29
CA GLU A 230 22.94 -3.81 -24.99
C GLU A 230 21.79 -4.82 -25.02
N LYS A 231 21.64 -5.57 -23.92
CA LYS A 231 20.58 -6.55 -23.71
C LYS A 231 20.00 -6.35 -22.32
N ILE A 232 18.78 -5.83 -22.24
CA ILE A 232 18.12 -5.52 -20.97
C ILE A 232 16.66 -5.99 -21.01
N SER A 233 16.16 -6.52 -19.89
CA SER A 233 14.73 -6.83 -19.74
C SER A 233 13.88 -5.58 -19.97
N LEU A 234 12.81 -5.68 -20.76
CA LEU A 234 11.95 -4.53 -21.05
C LEU A 234 11.41 -3.88 -19.77
N ILE A 235 11.01 -4.70 -18.78
CA ILE A 235 10.52 -4.23 -17.47
C ILE A 235 11.58 -3.39 -16.78
N HIS A 236 12.80 -3.91 -16.68
CA HIS A 236 13.90 -3.21 -16.01
C HIS A 236 14.29 -1.91 -16.72
N TRP A 237 14.24 -1.91 -18.06
CA TRP A 237 14.49 -0.69 -18.82
C TRP A 237 13.38 0.36 -18.60
N LEU A 238 12.12 -0.06 -18.48
CA LEU A 238 11.00 0.85 -18.21
C LEU A 238 11.10 1.45 -16.79
N GLU A 239 11.40 0.63 -15.78
CA GLU A 239 11.62 1.08 -14.40
C GLU A 239 12.70 2.17 -14.36
N LYS A 240 13.86 1.93 -14.97
CA LYS A 240 14.99 2.87 -14.92
C LYS A 240 14.74 4.21 -15.63
N ASN A 241 13.99 4.20 -16.74
CA ASN A 241 13.82 5.40 -17.59
C ASN A 241 12.55 6.18 -17.30
N TYR A 242 11.57 5.58 -16.63
CA TYR A 242 10.25 6.18 -16.41
C TYR A 242 9.80 6.20 -14.94
N GLU A 243 10.71 5.94 -14.00
CA GLU A 243 10.50 6.28 -12.58
C GLU A 243 10.30 7.81 -12.45
N LYS A 244 9.12 8.21 -11.98
CA LYS A 244 8.80 9.57 -11.53
C LYS A 244 8.78 9.63 -10.01
#